data_AF-A0A2E9DAN7-F1
#
_entry.id   AF-A0A2E9DAN7-F1
#
_cell.length_a   1.000
_cell.length_b   1.000
_cell.length_c   1.000
_cell.angle_alpha   90.00
_cell.angle_beta   90.00
_cell.angle_gamma   90.00
#
_symmetry.space_group_name_H-M   'P 1'
#
loop_
_entity.id
_entity.type
_entity.pdbx_description
1 polymer ?
#
loop_
_entity_poly.entity_id
_entity_poly.type
_entity_poly.pdbx_seq_one_letter_code
_entity_poly.pdbx_strand_id
1 'polypeptide(L)'
;MKVIFLNKKIQFNLNINVDQVNKYHRAVDHYENNSSEKKSLPFLYLLSISIKSILDHFNFPSGTIHMAQTLTTLAEQDITESSYIAKAEIIQENQRNNATVLKVEFNIEKEGFGDIVKGSTTLMIPE
;
A
#
# COMPACT_ATOMS: atom_id res chain seq x y z
N MET A 1 14.31 17.62 -16.65
CA MET A 1 13.36 18.34 -15.76
C MET A 1 13.34 17.57 -14.45
N LYS A 2 13.71 18.20 -13.32
CA LYS A 2 13.75 17.54 -12.01
C LYS A 2 12.31 17.41 -11.49
N VAL A 3 11.81 16.20 -11.34
CA VAL A 3 10.46 15.95 -10.81
C VAL A 3 10.53 16.00 -9.29
N ILE A 4 9.84 16.96 -8.68
CA ILE A 4 9.74 17.09 -7.23
C ILE A 4 8.46 16.36 -6.78
N PHE A 5 8.61 15.44 -5.84
CA PHE A 5 7.54 14.61 -5.28
C PHE A 5 7.22 14.97 -3.83
N LEU A 6 8.15 15.58 -3.10
CA LEU A 6 7.99 15.91 -1.70
C LEU A 6 6.68 16.66 -1.39
N ASN A 7 6.02 16.26 -0.30
CA ASN A 7 4.75 16.78 0.20
C ASN A 7 3.53 16.56 -0.71
N LYS A 8 3.66 15.76 -1.78
CA LYS A 8 2.49 15.31 -2.54
C LYS A 8 1.65 14.36 -1.69
N LYS A 9 0.34 14.60 -1.70
CA LYS A 9 -0.66 13.82 -0.95
C LYS A 9 -1.69 13.25 -1.89
N ILE A 10 -2.23 12.10 -1.54
CA ILE A 10 -3.32 11.45 -2.25
C ILE A 10 -4.27 10.82 -1.24
N GLN A 11 -5.57 10.87 -1.55
CA GLN A 11 -6.60 10.09 -0.89
C GLN A 11 -7.41 9.35 -1.95
N PHE A 12 -7.71 8.07 -1.71
CA PHE A 12 -8.47 7.25 -2.64
C PHE A 12 -9.22 6.13 -1.92
N ASN A 13 -10.33 5.69 -2.52
CA ASN A 13 -11.11 4.56 -2.03
C ASN A 13 -10.46 3.25 -2.45
N LEU A 14 -10.39 2.28 -1.53
CA LEU A 14 -10.00 0.91 -1.85
C LEU A 14 -11.24 0.06 -2.06
N ASN A 15 -11.46 -0.33 -3.32
CA ASN A 15 -12.54 -1.23 -3.67
C ASN A 15 -12.10 -2.68 -3.42
N ILE A 16 -12.59 -3.29 -2.35
CA ILE A 16 -12.26 -4.67 -2.02
C ILE A 16 -13.09 -5.61 -2.89
N ASN A 17 -12.39 -6.45 -3.64
CA ASN A 17 -12.99 -7.48 -4.47
C ASN A 17 -12.65 -8.84 -3.86
N VAL A 18 -13.66 -9.58 -3.41
CA VAL A 18 -13.49 -10.88 -2.74
C VAL A 18 -12.75 -11.89 -3.61
N ASP A 19 -12.98 -11.91 -4.93
CA ASP A 19 -12.25 -12.79 -5.83
C ASP A 19 -10.76 -12.46 -5.90
N GLN A 20 -10.40 -11.18 -5.86
CA GLN A 20 -9.00 -10.74 -5.82
C GLN A 20 -8.35 -11.07 -4.48
N VAL A 21 -9.08 -10.95 -3.37
CA VAL A 21 -8.61 -11.37 -2.05
C VAL A 21 -8.36 -12.89 -2.02
N ASN A 22 -9.27 -13.69 -2.58
CA ASN A 22 -9.09 -15.14 -2.68
C ASN A 22 -7.91 -15.54 -3.57
N LYS A 23 -7.71 -14.82 -4.69
CA LYS A 23 -6.51 -15.00 -5.53
C LYS A 23 -5.23 -14.66 -4.77
N TYR A 24 -5.23 -13.57 -4.00
CA TYR A 24 -4.11 -13.18 -3.16
C TYR A 24 -3.77 -14.27 -2.15
N HIS A 25 -4.78 -14.76 -1.40
CA HIS A 25 -4.62 -15.86 -0.44
C HIS A 25 -3.93 -17.06 -1.08
N ARG A 26 -4.44 -17.56 -2.20
CA ARG A 26 -3.82 -18.70 -2.93
C ARG A 26 -2.38 -18.43 -3.36
N ALA A 27 -2.04 -17.19 -3.71
CA ALA A 27 -0.69 -16.83 -4.13
C ALA A 27 0.31 -16.82 -2.95
N VAL A 28 -0.15 -16.53 -1.74
CA VAL A 28 0.69 -16.48 -0.52
C VAL A 28 0.51 -17.69 0.39
N ASP A 29 -0.45 -18.59 0.09
CA ASP A 29 -0.87 -19.70 0.93
C ASP A 29 0.26 -20.66 1.31
N HIS A 30 1.22 -20.85 0.40
CA HIS A 30 2.42 -21.65 0.64
C HIS A 30 3.23 -21.16 1.85
N TYR A 31 3.09 -19.88 2.20
CA TYR A 31 3.76 -19.25 3.34
C TYR A 31 2.86 -19.16 4.58
N GLU A 32 1.54 -19.38 4.45
CA GLU A 32 0.58 -19.18 5.54
C GLU A 32 -0.02 -20.47 6.13
N ASN A 33 0.18 -21.66 5.52
CA ASN A 33 -0.09 -23.02 6.03
C ASN A 33 -1.44 -23.29 6.75
N ASN A 34 -2.41 -22.38 6.70
CA ASN A 34 -3.63 -22.41 7.52
C ASN A 34 -4.87 -21.85 6.77
N SER A 35 -5.08 -22.18 5.49
CA SER A 35 -6.23 -21.64 4.73
C SER A 35 -7.37 -22.65 4.51
N SER A 36 -8.09 -22.96 5.59
CA SER A 36 -9.54 -23.19 5.42
C SER A 36 -10.21 -21.83 5.45
N GLU A 37 -10.57 -21.28 4.28
CA GLU A 37 -11.42 -20.09 4.09
C GLU A 37 -11.29 -19.02 5.19
N LYS A 38 -10.18 -18.28 5.20
CA LYS A 38 -10.04 -17.12 6.09
C LYS A 38 -11.01 -16.03 5.64
N LYS A 39 -12.05 -15.73 6.45
CA LYS A 39 -12.91 -14.55 6.30
C LYS A 39 -12.19 -13.22 6.57
N SER A 40 -10.89 -13.24 6.85
CA SER A 40 -10.11 -12.04 7.16
C SER A 40 -9.46 -11.43 5.93
N LEU A 41 -9.55 -10.11 5.80
CA LEU A 41 -8.90 -9.32 4.76
C LEU A 41 -7.39 -9.20 5.05
N PRO A 42 -6.50 -9.71 4.18
CA PRO A 42 -5.07 -9.64 4.42
C PRO A 42 -4.57 -8.18 4.38
N PHE A 43 -3.82 -7.77 5.41
CA PHE A 43 -3.23 -6.42 5.44
C PHE A 43 -2.26 -6.18 4.28
N LEU A 44 -1.51 -7.21 3.89
CA LEU A 44 -0.61 -7.13 2.76
C LEU A 44 -1.34 -7.04 1.41
N TYR A 45 -2.57 -7.56 1.33
CA TYR A 45 -3.43 -7.32 0.17
C TYR A 45 -3.84 -5.84 0.10
N LEU A 46 -4.35 -5.28 1.21
CA LEU A 46 -4.69 -3.84 1.32
C LEU A 46 -3.50 -2.95 0.94
N LEU A 47 -2.31 -3.30 1.43
CA LEU A 47 -1.09 -2.59 1.09
C LEU A 47 -0.77 -2.68 -0.41
N SER A 48 -0.86 -3.87 -1.01
CA SER A 48 -0.51 -4.07 -2.42
C SER A 48 -1.35 -3.21 -3.36
N ILE A 49 -2.66 -3.14 -3.12
CA ILE A 49 -3.57 -2.28 -3.89
C ILE A 49 -3.34 -0.79 -3.61
N SER A 50 -2.93 -0.45 -2.38
CA SER A 50 -2.60 0.94 -2.01
C SER A 50 -1.34 1.42 -2.71
N ILE A 51 -0.26 0.62 -2.70
CA ILE A 51 0.99 0.94 -3.40
C ILE A 51 0.73 1.09 -4.90
N LYS A 52 -0.03 0.17 -5.51
CA LYS A 52 -0.38 0.28 -6.93
C LYS A 52 -1.05 1.63 -7.24
N SER A 53 -2.06 2.02 -6.47
CA SER A 53 -2.75 3.29 -6.66
C SER A 53 -1.85 4.51 -6.46
N ILE A 54 -0.90 4.46 -5.51
CA ILE A 54 0.09 5.52 -5.29
C ILE A 54 1.01 5.65 -6.51
N LEU A 55 1.53 4.53 -7.02
CA LEU A 55 2.42 4.49 -8.19
C LEU A 55 1.70 5.05 -9.43
N ASP A 56 0.46 4.60 -9.67
CA ASP A 56 -0.36 5.04 -10.80
C ASP A 56 -0.69 6.54 -10.70
N HIS A 57 -1.14 7.02 -9.54
CA HIS A 57 -1.56 8.41 -9.38
C HIS A 57 -0.41 9.41 -9.54
N PHE A 58 0.76 9.10 -8.97
CA PHE A 58 1.93 9.96 -9.08
C PHE A 58 2.72 9.73 -10.37
N ASN A 59 2.26 8.85 -11.27
CA ASN A 59 2.91 8.48 -12.53
C ASN A 59 4.37 8.08 -12.34
N PHE A 60 4.63 7.19 -11.37
CA PHE A 60 5.97 6.66 -11.15
C PHE A 60 6.49 5.93 -12.40
N PRO A 61 7.76 6.13 -12.78
CA PRO A 61 8.29 5.48 -13.97
C PRO A 61 8.44 3.97 -13.78
N SER A 62 8.41 3.25 -14.90
CA SER A 62 8.76 1.83 -14.93
C SER A 62 10.19 1.63 -14.42
N GLY A 63 10.43 0.53 -13.70
CA GLY A 63 11.71 0.28 -13.04
C GLY A 63 11.81 0.89 -11.63
N THR A 64 10.76 1.55 -11.13
CA THR A 64 10.68 1.92 -9.70
C THR A 64 10.80 0.66 -8.82
N ILE A 65 11.70 0.69 -7.85
CA ILE A 65 12.00 -0.43 -6.95
C ILE A 65 11.35 -0.17 -5.59
N HIS A 66 10.56 -1.12 -5.11
CA HIS A 66 10.08 -1.14 -3.74
C HIS A 66 11.20 -1.67 -2.82
N MET A 67 11.79 -0.77 -2.01
CA MET A 67 12.97 -1.09 -1.22
C MET A 67 12.67 -1.61 0.17
N ALA A 68 11.67 -1.04 0.83
CA ALA A 68 11.36 -1.35 2.22
C ALA A 68 9.91 -1.05 2.54
N GLN A 69 9.36 -1.80 3.49
CA GLN A 69 8.00 -1.66 3.97
C GLN A 69 7.99 -1.72 5.49
N THR A 70 7.31 -0.76 6.12
CA THR A 70 6.96 -0.81 7.54
C THR A 70 5.46 -0.81 7.69
N LEU A 71 4.94 -1.61 8.62
CA LEU A 71 3.51 -1.74 8.88
C LEU A 71 3.28 -1.82 10.38
N THR A 72 2.35 -0.99 10.85
CA THR A 72 1.74 -1.09 12.16
C THR A 72 0.28 -1.45 11.92
N THR A 73 -0.07 -2.68 12.33
CA THR A 73 -1.43 -3.18 12.26
C THR A 73 -2.16 -2.82 13.54
N LEU A 74 -3.34 -2.21 13.40
CA LEU A 74 -4.12 -1.74 14.54
C LEU A 74 -5.34 -2.64 14.82
N ALA A 75 -5.94 -3.25 13.80
CA ALA A 75 -7.08 -4.16 13.96
C ALA A 75 -7.28 -5.11 12.78
N GLU A 76 -7.62 -6.38 13.04
CA GLU A 76 -8.08 -7.37 12.05
C GLU A 76 -9.39 -6.94 11.38
N GLN A 77 -9.52 -7.21 10.07
CA GLN A 77 -10.66 -6.81 9.27
C GLN A 77 -11.32 -8.01 8.59
N ASP A 78 -12.64 -7.99 8.52
CA ASP A 78 -13.42 -8.94 7.72
C ASP A 78 -13.32 -8.58 6.22
N ILE A 79 -13.39 -9.61 5.38
CA ILE A 79 -13.48 -9.50 3.92
C ILE A 79 -14.79 -8.84 3.49
N THR A 80 -15.84 -8.91 4.31
CA THR A 80 -17.14 -8.33 3.94
C THR A 80 -17.10 -6.81 3.83
N GLU A 81 -17.61 -6.34 2.69
CA GLU A 81 -17.84 -4.97 2.23
C GLU A 81 -17.71 -3.90 3.32
N SER A 82 -16.51 -3.32 3.40
CA SER A 82 -16.31 -2.06 4.11
C SER A 82 -15.72 -1.06 3.12
N SER A 83 -16.16 0.19 3.19
CA SER A 83 -15.50 1.31 2.54
C SER A 83 -14.17 1.55 3.26
N TYR A 84 -13.07 1.37 2.53
CA TYR A 84 -11.74 1.68 3.03
C TYR A 84 -11.20 2.89 2.28
N ILE A 85 -10.61 3.82 3.02
CA ILE A 85 -9.98 5.02 2.48
C ILE A 85 -8.48 4.91 2.76
N ALA A 86 -7.68 4.92 1.70
CA ALA A 86 -6.24 5.04 1.80
C ALA A 86 -5.83 6.51 1.64
N LYS A 87 -4.95 6.97 2.51
CA LYS A 87 -4.29 8.27 2.42
C LYS A 87 -2.79 8.02 2.37
N ALA A 88 -2.08 8.76 1.53
CA ALA A 88 -0.64 8.65 1.42
C ALA A 88 0.02 10.01 1.19
N GLU A 89 1.23 10.17 1.70
CA GLU A 89 2.04 11.39 1.60
C GLU A 89 3.51 11.05 1.37
N ILE A 90 4.15 11.76 0.45
CA ILE A 90 5.59 11.66 0.22
C ILE A 90 6.29 12.55 1.25
N ILE A 91 6.73 11.94 2.35
CA ILE A 91 7.30 12.63 3.51
C ILE A 91 8.81 12.85 3.42
N GLN A 92 9.51 12.10 2.58
CA GLN A 92 10.95 12.27 2.36
C GLN A 92 11.30 12.04 0.89
N GLU A 93 12.23 12.86 0.38
CA GLU A 93 12.81 12.74 -0.95
C GLU A 93 14.32 12.96 -0.83
N ASN A 94 15.11 11.94 -1.14
CA ASN A 94 16.56 11.96 -1.10
C ASN A 94 17.11 11.67 -2.49
N GLN A 95 17.79 12.64 -3.09
CA GLN A 95 18.48 12.45 -4.36
C GLN A 95 19.87 11.87 -4.14
N ARG A 96 20.21 10.87 -4.94
CA ARG A 96 21.54 10.26 -5.07
C ARG A 96 21.95 10.32 -6.54
N ASN A 97 23.24 10.14 -6.82
CA ASN A 97 23.82 10.39 -8.16
C ASN A 97 23.08 9.71 -9.34
N ASN A 98 22.42 8.57 -9.15
CA ASN A 98 21.69 7.84 -10.21
C ASN A 98 20.28 7.40 -9.76
N ALA A 99 19.75 7.96 -8.69
CA ALA A 99 18.45 7.54 -8.17
C ALA A 99 17.83 8.57 -7.23
N THR A 100 16.51 8.65 -7.25
CA THR A 100 15.73 9.35 -6.24
C THR A 100 15.09 8.32 -5.29
N VAL A 101 15.35 8.45 -3.98
CA VAL A 101 14.77 7.60 -2.95
C VAL A 101 13.68 8.37 -2.22
N LEU A 102 12.47 7.83 -2.23
CA LEU A 102 11.29 8.42 -1.62
C LEU A 102 10.83 7.59 -0.43
N LYS A 103 10.38 8.26 0.63
CA LYS A 103 9.60 7.62 1.70
C LYS A 103 8.17 8.12 1.62
N VAL A 104 7.24 7.19 1.46
CA VAL A 104 5.81 7.46 1.41
C VAL A 104 5.19 6.93 2.69
N GLU A 105 4.65 7.83 3.50
CA GLU A 105 3.80 7.45 4.63
C GLU A 105 2.39 7.18 4.13
N PHE A 106 1.71 6.20 4.71
CA PHE A 106 0.31 5.93 4.38
C PHE A 106 -0.46 5.45 5.60
N ASN A 107 -1.76 5.72 5.58
CA ASN A 107 -2.73 5.17 6.51
C ASN A 107 -3.96 4.67 5.74
N ILE A 108 -4.54 3.58 6.22
CA ILE A 108 -5.79 3.02 5.71
C ILE A 108 -6.80 3.12 6.82
N GLU A 109 -7.91 3.77 6.51
CA GLU A 109 -9.04 3.98 7.39
C GLU A 109 -10.20 3.09 6.95
N LYS A 110 -10.97 2.61 7.92
CA LYS A 110 -12.28 2.03 7.71
C LYS A 110 -13.33 2.98 8.24
N GLU A 111 -14.37 3.22 7.45
CA GLU A 111 -15.48 4.08 7.85
C GLU A 111 -16.09 3.62 9.18
N GLY A 112 -16.27 4.54 10.12
CA GLY A 112 -16.80 4.27 11.47
C GLY A 112 -15.83 3.61 12.45
N PHE A 113 -14.65 3.15 12.02
CA PHE A 113 -13.65 2.50 12.87
C PHE A 113 -12.37 3.32 13.02
N GLY A 114 -12.04 4.15 12.02
CA GLY A 114 -10.81 4.94 11.99
C GLY A 114 -9.65 4.17 11.36
N ASP A 115 -8.42 4.52 11.77
CA ASP A 115 -7.21 3.91 11.22
C ASP A 115 -7.08 2.43 11.58
N ILE A 116 -6.93 1.58 10.57
CA ILE A 116 -6.75 0.13 10.73
C ILE A 116 -5.32 -0.33 10.40
N VAL A 117 -4.64 0.42 9.52
CA VAL A 117 -3.26 0.18 9.10
C VAL A 117 -2.55 1.52 9.00
N LYS A 118 -1.34 1.59 9.55
CA LYS A 118 -0.41 2.71 9.34
C LYS A 118 0.93 2.15 8.89
N GLY A 119 1.67 2.90 8.11
CA GLY A 119 2.99 2.44 7.69
C GLY A 119 3.71 3.41 6.80
N SER A 120 4.85 2.96 6.31
CA SER A 120 5.57 3.66 5.27
C SER A 120 6.20 2.69 4.29
N THR A 121 6.24 3.08 3.02
CA THR A 121 6.98 2.38 1.98
C THR A 121 8.15 3.25 1.52
N THR A 122 9.27 2.62 1.22
CA THR A 122 10.43 3.27 0.61
C THR A 122 10.53 2.84 -0.85
N LEU A 123 10.55 3.80 -1.75
CA LEU A 123 10.63 3.61 -3.19
C LEU A 123 11.94 4.19 -3.71
N MET A 124 12.59 3.50 -4.64
CA MET A 124 13.70 4.05 -5.43
C MET A 124 13.27 4.21 -6.87
N ILE A 125 13.48 5.39 -7.42
CA ILE A 125 13.32 5.71 -8.83
C ILE A 125 14.73 5.80 -9.43
N PRO A 126 15.14 4.86 -10.31
CA PRO A 126 16.37 5.01 -11.08
C PRO A 126 16.29 6.23 -12.01
N GLU A 127 17.41 6.96 -12.17
CA GLU A 127 17.52 8.06 -13.14
C GLU A 127 18.06 7.61 -14.51
#